data_AF-A0A3A4V1M1-F1
#
_entry.id   AF-A0A3A4V1M1-F1
#
_cell.length_a   1.000
_cell.length_b   1.000
_cell.length_c   1.000
_cell.angle_alpha   90.00
_cell.angle_beta   90.00
_cell.angle_gamma   90.00
#
_symmetry.space_group_name_H-M   'P 1'
#
loop_
_entity.id
_entity.type
_entity.pdbx_description
1 polymer ?
#
loop_
_entity_poly.entity_id
_entity_poly.type
_entity_poly.pdbx_seq_one_letter_code
_entity_poly.pdbx_strand_id
1 'polypeptide(L)' 'MKRVALLLLILAACAEEQLTSEQQEYKSLCDQDNNPWMLMNEMKDGKIIGPSCYGCMPNERNHICTREEYKTFA' A
#
# COMPACT_ATOMS: atom_id res chain seq x y z
N MET A 1 -11.40 -50.09 -13.18
CA MET A 1 -11.97 -48.76 -12.83
C MET A 1 -10.82 -47.75 -12.80
N LYS A 2 -10.64 -46.96 -13.86
CA LYS A 2 -9.54 -45.98 -13.96
C LYS A 2 -9.95 -44.70 -13.22
N ARG A 3 -9.25 -44.36 -12.14
CA ARG A 3 -9.47 -43.12 -11.37
C ARG A 3 -8.82 -41.97 -12.14
N VAL A 4 -9.63 -41.09 -12.74
CA VAL A 4 -9.16 -39.82 -13.31
C VAL A 4 -8.98 -38.86 -12.13
N ALA A 5 -7.73 -38.66 -11.71
CA ALA A 5 -7.38 -37.64 -10.73
C ALA A 5 -7.39 -36.28 -11.43
N LEU A 6 -8.41 -35.48 -11.15
CA LEU A 6 -8.54 -34.10 -11.61
C LEU A 6 -7.62 -33.23 -10.72
N LEU A 7 -6.42 -32.93 -11.20
CA LEU A 7 -5.51 -31.98 -10.54
C LEU A 7 -6.02 -30.55 -10.77
N LEU A 8 -6.66 -29.97 -9.74
CA LEU A 8 -6.98 -28.55 -9.67
C LEU A 8 -5.70 -27.76 -9.37
N LEU A 9 -5.08 -27.23 -10.43
CA LEU A 9 -4.03 -26.21 -10.32
C LEU A 9 -4.69 -24.88 -9.92
N ILE A 10 -4.66 -24.56 -8.62
CA ILE A 10 -5.07 -23.25 -8.12
C ILE A 10 -3.95 -22.28 -8.46
N LEU A 11 -4.05 -21.64 -9.64
CA LEU A 11 -3.27 -20.47 -10.00
C LEU A 11 -3.75 -19.32 -9.11
N ALA A 12 -3.11 -19.14 -7.96
CA ALA A 12 -3.21 -17.92 -7.18
C ALA A 12 -2.56 -16.79 -7.99
N ALA A 13 -3.30 -16.23 -8.95
CA ALA A 13 -2.99 -14.93 -9.49
C ALA A 13 -3.10 -13.94 -8.33
N CYS A 14 -1.97 -13.49 -7.80
CA CYS A 14 -1.91 -12.31 -6.96
C CYS A 14 -2.55 -11.18 -7.78
N ALA A 15 -3.77 -10.76 -7.39
CA ALA A 15 -4.40 -9.60 -7.97
C ALA A 15 -3.50 -8.40 -7.62
N GLU A 16 -2.71 -7.95 -8.59
CA GLU A 16 -1.96 -6.70 -8.45
C GLU A 16 -2.99 -5.57 -8.31
N GLU A 17 -2.98 -4.91 -7.16
CA GLU A 17 -3.86 -3.77 -6.91
C GLU A 17 -3.47 -2.65 -7.89
N GLN A 18 -4.36 -2.35 -8.85
CA GLN A 18 -4.13 -1.29 -9.83
C GLN A 18 -4.23 0.07 -9.13
N LEU A 19 -3.06 0.68 -8.90
CA LEU A 19 -2.96 2.06 -8.44
C LEU A 19 -3.52 3.03 -9.50
N THR A 20 -4.20 4.08 -9.05
CA THR A 20 -4.56 5.21 -9.93
C THR A 20 -3.29 5.93 -10.43
N SER A 21 -3.40 6.71 -11.51
CA SER A 21 -2.26 7.49 -12.02
C SER A 21 -1.68 8.43 -10.96
N GLU A 22 -2.54 9.04 -10.13
CA GLU A 22 -2.13 9.90 -9.03
C GLU A 22 -1.37 9.12 -7.94
N GLN A 23 -1.84 7.93 -7.59
CA GLN A 23 -1.15 7.05 -6.64
C GLN A 23 0.19 6.54 -7.20
N GLN A 24 0.30 6.31 -8.50
CA GLN A 24 1.56 5.94 -9.15
C GLN A 24 2.58 7.09 -9.09
N GLU A 25 2.15 8.32 -9.38
CA GLU A 25 3.01 9.51 -9.23
C GLU A 25 3.47 9.69 -7.79
N TYR A 26 2.55 9.55 -6.83
CA TYR A 26 2.88 9.70 -5.41
C TYR A 26 3.83 8.59 -4.95
N LYS A 27 3.58 7.33 -5.30
CA LYS A 27 4.48 6.20 -5.02
C LYS A 27 5.88 6.44 -5.59
N SER A 28 5.99 6.94 -6.83
CA SER A 28 7.28 7.22 -7.45
C SER A 28 8.09 8.25 -6.66
N LEU A 29 7.44 9.24 -6.05
CA LEU A 29 8.09 10.19 -5.15
C LEU A 29 8.58 9.52 -3.86
N CYS A 30 7.77 8.65 -3.25
CA CYS A 30 8.22 7.87 -2.09
C CYS A 30 9.48 7.06 -2.41
N ASP A 31 9.48 6.35 -3.55
CA ASP A 31 10.60 5.52 -3.97
C ASP A 31 11.88 6.37 -4.23
N GLN A 32 11.74 7.56 -4.82
CA GLN A 32 12.87 8.50 -5.05
C GLN A 32 13.52 8.95 -3.74
N ASP A 33 12.72 9.18 -2.71
CA ASP A 33 13.18 9.64 -1.41
C ASP A 33 13.55 8.47 -0.46
N ASN A 34 13.56 7.23 -0.96
CA ASN A 34 13.80 6.00 -0.20
C ASN A 34 12.81 5.78 0.96
N ASN A 35 11.57 6.26 0.82
CA ASN A 35 10.50 6.04 1.77
C ASN A 35 9.58 4.89 1.31
N PRO A 36 9.22 3.94 2.20
CA PRO A 36 8.30 2.86 1.84
C PRO A 36 6.91 3.38 1.43
N TRP A 37 6.36 2.82 0.36
CA TRP A 37 4.94 2.95 0.01
C TRP A 37 4.14 1.84 0.68
N MET A 38 3.20 2.19 1.55
CA MET A 38 2.41 1.20 2.29
C MET A 38 1.06 1.76 2.75
N LEU A 39 0.20 0.86 3.24
CA LEU A 39 -1.06 1.23 3.86
C LEU A 39 -0.79 1.87 5.23
N MET A 40 -1.06 3.16 5.31
CA MET A 40 -0.94 4.00 6.49
C MET A 40 -2.25 3.95 7.29
N ASN A 41 -2.14 4.04 8.61
CA ASN A 41 -3.30 4.10 9.51
C ASN A 41 -3.11 5.22 10.52
N GLU A 42 -4.11 6.10 10.66
CA GLU A 42 -4.09 7.10 11.72
C GLU A 42 -4.27 6.44 13.08
N MET A 43 -3.23 6.51 13.92
CA MET A 43 -3.24 5.89 15.24
C MET A 43 -3.19 6.92 16.38
N LYS A 44 -4.05 6.73 17.39
CA LYS A 44 -4.04 7.47 18.66
C LYS A 44 -4.21 6.49 19.81
N ASP A 45 -3.32 6.56 20.79
CA ASP A 45 -3.32 5.68 21.97
C ASP A 45 -3.37 4.17 21.61
N GLY A 46 -2.62 3.80 20.56
CA GLY A 46 -2.56 2.41 20.05
C GLY A 46 -3.79 1.95 19.26
N LYS A 47 -4.76 2.83 19.00
CA LYS A 47 -5.99 2.52 18.25
C LYS A 47 -6.03 3.25 16.93
N ILE A 48 -6.57 2.60 15.89
CA ILE A 48 -6.86 3.25 14.61
C ILE A 48 -8.08 4.16 14.82
N ILE A 49 -7.95 5.44 14.46
CA ILE A 49 -8.98 6.47 14.65
C ILE A 49 -9.50 7.08 13.35
N GLY A 50 -8.92 6.70 12.20
CA GLY A 50 -9.25 7.25 10.90
C GLY A 50 -9.28 6.19 9.79
N PRO A 51 -9.75 6.55 8.58
CA PRO A 51 -9.68 5.66 7.43
C PRO A 51 -8.21 5.42 7.03
N SER A 52 -7.90 4.21 6.58
CA SER A 52 -6.58 3.87 6.04
C SER A 52 -6.38 4.50 4.66
N CYS A 53 -5.13 4.81 4.32
CA CYS A 53 -4.75 5.31 2.99
C CYS A 53 -3.40 4.71 2.57
N TYR A 54 -3.14 4.56 1.28
CA TYR A 54 -1.77 4.28 0.83
C TYR A 54 -0.97 5.58 0.75
N GLY A 55 0.25 5.57 1.29
CA GLY A 55 1.12 6.76 1.34
C GLY A 55 2.59 6.42 1.55
N CYS A 56 3.44 7.45 1.55
CA CYS A 56 4.84 7.31 1.95
C CYS A 56 4.96 7.23 3.48
N MET A 57 5.79 6.33 3.99
CA MET A 57 6.16 6.27 5.41
C MET A 57 7.55 6.90 5.63
N PRO A 58 7.66 8.23 5.83
CA PRO A 58 8.90 8.82 6.31
C PRO A 58 9.13 8.45 7.78
N ASN A 59 10.40 8.33 8.18
CA ASN A 59 10.79 7.95 9.55
C ASN A 59 9.99 8.75 10.59
N GLU A 60 9.32 8.02 11.50
CA GLU A 60 8.62 8.50 12.71
C GLU A 60 7.19 9.08 12.58
N ARG A 61 6.48 8.96 11.43
CA ARG A 61 5.05 9.38 11.36
C ARG A 61 4.06 8.32 10.87
N ASN A 62 2.82 8.47 11.36
CA ASN A 62 1.79 7.43 11.31
C ASN A 62 0.76 7.58 10.18
N HIS A 63 0.63 8.75 9.52
CA HIS A 63 -0.39 8.93 8.47
C HIS A 63 -0.11 10.12 7.54
N ILE A 64 0.36 9.87 6.30
CA ILE A 64 0.53 10.89 5.25
C ILE A 64 -0.16 10.38 3.98
N CYS A 65 -1.34 10.89 3.68
CA CYS A 65 -2.23 10.31 2.66
C CYS A 65 -2.18 11.00 1.31
N THR A 66 -1.59 12.20 1.25
CA THR A 66 -1.51 12.99 0.02
C THR A 66 -0.09 13.39 -0.29
N ARG A 67 0.18 13.60 -1.58
CA ARG A 67 1.47 14.11 -2.05
C ARG A 67 1.76 15.50 -1.49
N GLU A 68 0.73 16.33 -1.36
CA GLU A 68 0.83 17.68 -0.83
C GLU A 68 1.27 17.67 0.64
N GLU A 69 0.67 16.81 1.47
CA GLU A 69 1.13 16.60 2.85
C GLU A 69 2.58 16.15 2.85
N TYR A 70 2.93 15.12 2.08
CA TYR A 70 4.29 14.59 2.00
C TYR A 70 5.35 15.65 1.66
N LYS A 71 5.09 16.50 0.66
CA LYS A 71 5.97 17.60 0.26
C LYS A 71 6.19 18.67 1.33
N THR A 72 5.29 18.80 2.29
CA THR A 72 5.50 19.72 3.43
C THR A 72 6.42 19.14 4.49
N PHE A 73 6.75 17.85 4.41
CA PHE A 73 7.56 17.14 5.39
C PHE A 73 8.93 16.70 4.87
N ALA A 74 9.04 16.32 3.59
CA ALA A 74 10.29 15.95 2.93
C ALA A 74 11.18 17.18 2.66
#